data_AF-A0A521SXG1-F1
#
_entry.id   AF-A0A521SXG1-F1
#
_cell.length_a   1.000
_cell.length_b   1.000
_cell.length_c   1.000
_cell.angle_alpha   90.00
_cell.angle_beta   90.00
_cell.angle_gamma   90.00
#
_symmetry.space_group_name_H-M   'P 1'
#
loop_
_entity.id
_entity.type
_entity.pdbx_description
1 polymer ?
#
loop_
_entity_poly.entity_id
_entity_poly.type
_entity_poly.pdbx_seq_one_letter_code
_entity_poly.pdbx_strand_id
1 'polypeptide(L)' 'MAANQRTIRTDYRQYCSHAGDEVRIETEFATPAEFLPETPPRIVHRSCSHYCVCNLHDKAACSFAVTLPQVILLPAQFV' A
#
# COMPACT_ATOMS: atom_id res chain seq x y z
N MET A 1 -5.96 -10.04 23.47
CA MET A 1 -4.61 -10.53 23.13
C MET A 1 -4.21 -9.85 21.83
N ALA A 2 -3.33 -8.84 21.88
CA ALA A 2 -2.89 -8.14 20.68
C ALA A 2 -1.82 -8.98 19.97
N ALA A 3 -2.13 -9.48 18.78
CA ALA A 3 -1.16 -10.18 17.95
C ALA A 3 -0.04 -9.18 17.60
N ASN A 4 1.20 -9.50 17.98
CA ASN A 4 2.38 -8.69 17.67
C ASN A 4 2.67 -8.78 16.17
N GLN A 5 2.07 -7.88 15.40
CA GLN A 5 2.14 -7.92 13.95
C GLN A 5 3.31 -7.06 13.49
N ARG A 6 4.34 -7.69 12.93
CA ARG A 6 5.48 -6.95 12.36
C ARG A 6 5.05 -6.30 11.06
N THR A 7 5.39 -5.02 10.89
CA THR A 7 5.19 -4.31 9.63
C THR A 7 6.51 -4.13 8.89
N ILE A 8 6.48 -4.34 7.57
CA ILE A 8 7.61 -4.13 6.67
C ILE A 8 7.27 -2.95 5.77
N ARG A 9 8.20 -2.01 5.63
CA ARG A 9 8.05 -0.84 4.75
C ARG A 9 9.01 -0.96 3.58
N THR A 10 8.49 -0.74 2.39
CA THR A 10 9.27 -0.71 1.15
C THR A 10 8.91 0.54 0.35
N ASP A 11 9.90 1.14 -0.30
CA ASP A 11 9.69 2.21 -1.27
C ASP A 11 10.32 1.88 -2.62
N TYR A 12 9.67 2.33 -3.68
CA TYR A 12 10.20 2.26 -5.05
C TYR A 12 9.72 3.47 -5.85
N ARG A 13 10.35 3.72 -6.99
CA ARG A 13 9.97 4.83 -7.88
C ARG A 13 9.28 4.30 -9.13
N GLN A 14 8.25 5.02 -9.56
CA GLN A 14 7.51 4.70 -10.77
C GLN A 14 6.96 5.97 -11.40
N TYR A 15 6.94 6.03 -12.73
CA TYR A 15 6.29 7.13 -13.44
C TYR A 15 4.75 7.06 -13.28
N CYS A 16 4.15 8.17 -12.88
CA CYS A 16 2.70 8.30 -12.71
C CYS A 16 2.11 9.17 -13.81
N SER A 17 1.28 8.58 -14.68
CA SER A 17 0.56 9.34 -15.71
C SER A 17 -0.39 10.39 -15.13
N HIS A 18 -0.85 10.21 -13.90
CA HIS A 18 -1.76 11.14 -13.22
C HIS A 18 -1.03 12.40 -12.73
N ALA A 19 0.21 12.26 -12.24
CA ALA A 19 1.04 13.38 -11.81
C ALA A 19 1.86 13.97 -12.97
N GLY A 20 2.07 13.20 -14.05
CA GLY A 20 2.96 13.58 -15.15
C GLY A 20 4.44 13.51 -14.78
N ASP A 21 4.79 12.85 -13.67
CA ASP A 21 6.14 12.83 -13.10
C ASP A 21 6.45 11.46 -12.45
N GLU A 22 7.73 11.24 -12.15
CA GLU A 22 8.19 10.13 -11.33
C GLU A 22 7.75 10.34 -9.87
N VAL A 23 7.04 9.35 -9.32
CA VAL A 23 6.56 9.38 -7.94
C VAL A 23 7.23 8.28 -7.13
N ARG A 24 7.50 8.57 -5.86
CA ARG A 24 7.90 7.53 -4.90
C ARG A 24 6.64 6.87 -4.36
N ILE A 25 6.57 5.55 -4.43
CA ILE A 25 5.47 4.75 -3.87
C ILE A 25 5.99 4.07 -2.62
N GLU A 26 5.38 4.38 -1.49
CA GLU A 26 5.63 3.73 -0.21
C GLU A 26 4.53 2.72 0.06
N THR A 27 4.94 1.50 0.42
CA THR A 27 4.02 0.40 0.74
C THR A 27 4.41 -0.22 2.08
N GLU A 28 3.44 -0.34 2.98
CA GLU A 28 3.57 -1.02 4.26
C GLU A 28 2.79 -2.32 4.25
N PHE A 29 3.46 -3.41 4.60
CA PHE A 29 2.90 -4.75 4.66
C PHE A 29 2.82 -5.22 6.12
N ALA A 30 1.71 -5.82 6.50
CA ALA A 30 1.61 -6.59 7.73
C ALA A 30 1.98 -8.04 7.43
N THR A 31 2.96 -8.57 8.14
CA THR A 31 3.29 -10.00 8.07
C THR A 31 2.17 -10.82 8.73
N PRO A 32 1.98 -12.09 8.31
CA PRO A 32 1.11 -13.02 9.03
C PRO A 32 1.45 -13.08 10.51
N ALA A 33 0.42 -13.34 11.31
CA ALA A 33 0.62 -13.61 12.73
C ALA A 33 1.35 -14.94 12.90
N GLU A 34 2.17 -15.08 13.94
CA GLU A 34 2.93 -16.32 14.23
C GLU A 34 2.02 -17.56 14.33
N PHE A 35 0.75 -17.38 14.72
CA PHE A 35 -0.25 -18.43 14.84
C PHE A 35 -0.93 -18.82 13.52
N LEU A 36 -0.84 -18.00 12.46
CA LEU A 36 -1.44 -18.27 11.15
C LEU A 36 -0.43 -17.97 10.01
N PRO A 37 0.71 -18.67 9.95
CA PRO A 37 1.81 -18.36 9.03
C PRO A 37 1.45 -18.52 7.55
N GLU A 38 0.44 -19.33 7.24
CA GLU A 38 -0.07 -19.57 5.87
C GLU A 38 -0.78 -18.35 5.26
N THR A 39 -1.10 -17.32 6.06
CA THR A 39 -1.70 -16.11 5.51
C THR A 39 -0.67 -15.25 4.78
N PRO A 40 -0.92 -14.86 3.52
CA PRO A 40 0.04 -14.04 2.81
C PRO A 40 0.16 -12.65 3.47
N PRO A 41 1.33 -11.99 3.37
CA PRO A 41 1.48 -10.61 3.78
C PRO A 41 0.45 -9.72 3.10
N ARG A 42 -0.16 -8.81 3.85
CA ARG A 42 -1.20 -7.92 3.35
C ARG A 42 -0.74 -6.47 3.35
N ILE A 43 -1.11 -5.71 2.32
CA ILE A 43 -0.86 -4.28 2.29
C ILE A 43 -1.76 -3.60 3.33
N VAL A 44 -1.13 -2.89 4.27
CA VAL A 44 -1.81 -2.10 5.30
C VAL A 44 -1.98 -0.67 4.83
N HIS A 45 -0.95 -0.13 4.18
CA HIS A 45 -0.93 1.23 3.69
C HIS A 45 -0.14 1.30 2.38
N ARG A 46 -0.66 2.05 1.42
CA ARG A 46 0.08 2.44 0.21
C ARG A 46 -0.22 3.89 -0.13
N SER A 47 0.83 4.68 -0.32
CA SER A 47 0.73 6.07 -0.75
C SER A 47 1.87 6.45 -1.70
N CYS A 48 1.56 7.27 -2.70
CA CYS A 48 2.60 7.92 -3.51
C CYS A 48 2.99 9.29 -2.94
N SER A 49 4.17 9.79 -3.30
CA SER A 49 4.69 11.10 -2.86
C SER A 49 3.79 12.28 -3.22
N HIS A 50 2.99 12.15 -4.28
CA HIS A 50 2.04 13.17 -4.75
C HIS A 50 0.61 12.95 -4.23
N TYR A 51 0.39 11.96 -3.37
CA TYR A 51 -0.96 11.56 -2.94
C TYR A 51 -1.75 12.73 -2.35
N CYS A 52 -1.17 13.49 -1.43
CA CYS A 52 -1.87 14.62 -0.80
C CYS A 52 -2.33 15.66 -1.82
N VAL A 53 -1.46 16.00 -2.78
CA VAL A 53 -1.75 16.95 -3.85
C VAL A 53 -2.86 16.42 -4.75
N CYS A 54 -2.77 15.17 -5.21
CA CYS A 54 -3.79 14.56 -6.07
C CYS A 54 -5.15 14.44 -5.36
N ASN A 55 -5.16 14.14 -4.05
CA ASN A 55 -6.36 13.93 -3.27
C ASN A 55 -7.11 15.25 -2.96
N LEU A 56 -6.40 16.38 -2.95
CA LEU A 56 -6.99 17.72 -2.82
C LEU A 56 -7.74 18.17 -4.07
N HIS A 57 -7.52 17.52 -5.22
CA HIS A 57 -8.07 17.96 -6.51
C HIS A 57 -9.39 17.30 -6.93
N ASP A 58 -10.12 16.66 -6.00
CA ASP A 58 -11.40 15.97 -6.27
C ASP A 58 -11.35 15.06 -7.51
N LYS A 59 -10.23 14.35 -7.64
CA LYS A 59 -9.96 13.44 -8.75
C LYS A 59 -10.37 12.02 -8.36
N ALA A 60 -10.72 11.20 -9.36
CA ALA A 60 -11.07 9.79 -9.16
C ALA A 60 -10.00 9.04 -8.34
N ALA A 61 -10.44 8.01 -7.60
CA ALA A 61 -9.60 7.26 -6.67
C ALA A 61 -8.21 6.91 -7.26
N CYS A 62 -7.15 7.34 -6.59
CA CYS A 62 -5.78 7.14 -7.05
C CYS A 62 -5.41 5.65 -7.02
N SER A 63 -4.88 5.13 -8.13
CA SER A 63 -4.48 3.71 -8.25
C SER A 63 -3.36 3.30 -7.30
N PHE A 64 -2.55 4.26 -6.83
CA PHE A 64 -1.49 4.03 -5.86
C PHE A 64 -1.92 4.28 -4.42
N ALA A 65 -3.12 4.81 -4.21
CA ALA A 65 -3.66 5.06 -2.89
C ALA A 65 -4.45 3.84 -2.42
N VAL A 66 -3.93 3.17 -1.40
CA VAL A 66 -4.68 2.14 -0.68
C VAL A 66 -4.61 2.49 0.80
N THR A 67 -5.68 3.11 1.30
CA THR A 67 -5.94 3.25 2.73
C THR A 67 -7.08 2.32 3.09
N LEU A 68 -6.74 1.22 3.74
CA LEU A 68 -7.73 0.28 4.27
C LEU A 68 -8.15 0.67 5.68
N PRO A 69 -9.44 0.57 5.99
CA PRO A 69 -9.87 0.18 7.33
C PRO A 69 -9.79 -1.35 7.54
N GLN A 70 -9.81 -2.18 6.51
CA GLN A 70 -9.64 -3.64 6.64
C GLN A 70 -9.43 -4.35 5.29
N VAL A 71 -8.27 -4.99 5.15
CA VAL A 71 -7.95 -6.13 4.26
C VAL A 71 -8.50 -6.08 2.82
N ILE A 72 -7.75 -5.49 1.88
CA ILE A 72 -7.85 -5.80 0.45
C ILE A 72 -6.84 -6.90 0.18
N LEU A 73 -7.36 -8.11 -0.06
CA LEU A 73 -6.63 -9.24 -0.60
C LEU A 73 -6.21 -8.86 -2.03
N LEU A 74 -4.96 -8.42 -2.20
CA LEU A 74 -4.36 -8.37 -3.53
C LEU A 74 -4.00 -9.81 -3.95
N PRO A 75 -4.34 -10.24 -5.17
CA PRO A 75 -3.91 -11.53 -5.68
C PRO A 75 -2.38 -11.52 -5.81
N ALA A 76 -1.77 -12.62 -5.40
CA ALA A 76 -0.33 -12.85 -5.27
C ALA A 76 0.45 -12.93 -6.61
N GLN A 77 0.16 -12.08 -7.60
CA GLN A 77 0.67 -12.24 -8.98
C GLN A 77 1.57 -11.10 -9.48
N PHE A 78 2.09 -10.24 -8.61
CA PHE A 78 3.16 -9.32 -8.99
C PHE A 78 4.32 -9.42 -7.99
N VAL A 79 5.07 -10.51 -8.12
CA VAL A 79 6.49 -10.62 -7.77
C VAL A 79 7.25 -10.80 -9.07
#